data_AF-A0A2U3CBL0-F1
#
_entry.id   AF-A0A2U3CBL0-F1
#
_cell.length_a   1.000
_cell.length_b   1.000
_cell.length_c   1.000
_cell.angle_alpha   90.00
_cell.angle_beta   90.00
_cell.angle_gamma   90.00
#
_symmetry.space_group_name_H-M   'P 1'
#
loop_
_entity.id
_entity.type
_entity.pdbx_description
1 polymer ?
#
loop_
_entity_poly.entity_id
_entity_poly.type
_entity_poly.pdbx_seq_one_letter_code
_entity_poly.pdbx_strand_id
1 'polypeptide(L)'
;VPDLEKYVDYCCGKKSHENFKRWPTGAEAIWSLTQNWGHLSVWDSTLLGNFLHEAGFVNVREVDFLEGTDKRIIKDNERRRWESLYMEAQKPQETCN
;
A
#
# COMPACT_ATOMS: atom_id res chain seq x y z
N VAL A 1 -4.30 -0.70 -1.26
CA VAL A 1 -4.53 -1.12 0.16
C VAL A 1 -3.92 -0.07 1.08
N PRO A 2 -4.22 0.00 2.39
CA PRO A 2 -3.48 0.89 3.27
C PRO A 2 -2.01 0.46 3.38
N ASP A 3 -1.13 1.43 3.49
CA ASP A 3 0.32 1.26 3.62
C ASP A 3 0.72 1.15 5.09
N LEU A 4 1.22 -0.02 5.50
CA LEU A 4 1.68 -0.26 6.86
C LEU A 4 2.81 0.70 7.27
N GLU A 5 3.71 1.06 6.35
CA GLU A 5 4.87 1.89 6.68
C GLU A 5 4.43 3.28 7.17
N LYS A 6 3.39 3.86 6.57
CA LYS A 6 2.80 5.13 7.02
C LYS A 6 2.28 5.08 8.46
N TYR A 7 1.73 3.93 8.86
CA TYR A 7 1.25 3.72 10.23
C TYR A 7 2.41 3.49 11.20
N VAL A 8 3.45 2.76 10.80
CA VAL A 8 4.68 2.60 11.59
C VAL A 8 5.37 3.94 11.81
N ASP A 9 5.47 4.76 10.76
CA ASP A 9 6.06 6.09 10.83
C ASP A 9 5.32 6.99 11.83
N TYR A 10 3.99 6.97 11.81
CA TYR A 10 3.18 7.63 12.82
C TYR A 10 3.48 7.10 14.24
N CYS A 11 3.52 5.77 14.44
CA CYS A 11 3.80 5.16 15.73
C CYS A 11 5.20 5.52 16.27
N CYS A 12 6.18 5.70 15.38
CA CYS A 12 7.54 6.10 15.71
C CYS A 12 7.72 7.61 15.86
N GLY A 13 6.64 8.41 15.78
CA GLY A 13 6.71 9.87 15.91
C GLY A 13 7.38 10.59 14.73
N LYS A 14 7.49 9.92 13.56
CA LYS A 14 7.96 10.56 12.33
C LYS A 14 6.85 11.43 11.72
N LYS A 15 7.23 12.22 10.71
CA LYS A 15 6.27 13.03 9.94
C LYS A 15 5.23 12.13 9.29
N SER A 16 3.97 12.35 9.62
CA SER A 16 2.81 11.60 9.12
C SER A 16 1.70 12.55 8.70
N HIS A 17 0.73 12.05 7.92
CA HIS A 17 -0.41 12.84 7.48
C HIS A 17 -1.30 13.26 8.66
N GLU A 18 -1.95 14.42 8.59
CA GLU A 18 -2.78 14.95 9.69
C GLU A 18 -3.93 14.03 10.10
N ASN A 19 -4.41 13.19 9.18
CA ASN A 19 -5.46 12.22 9.43
C ASN A 19 -5.11 11.22 10.54
N PHE A 20 -3.81 10.96 10.78
CA PHE A 20 -3.37 10.10 11.89
C PHE A 20 -3.67 10.69 13.27
N LYS A 21 -3.89 12.01 13.39
CA LYS A 21 -4.23 12.67 14.67
C LYS A 21 -5.57 12.21 15.27
N ARG A 22 -6.40 11.49 14.50
CA ARG A 22 -7.65 10.89 15.00
C ARG A 22 -7.41 9.77 16.01
N TRP A 23 -6.21 9.20 16.03
CA TRP A 23 -5.80 8.17 16.98
C TRP A 23 -4.94 8.82 18.06
N PRO A 24 -5.34 8.75 19.35
CA PRO A 24 -4.52 9.21 20.47
C PRO A 24 -3.20 8.44 20.63
N THR A 25 -3.17 7.16 20.24
CA THR A 25 -2.01 6.28 20.40
C THR A 25 -1.66 5.52 19.13
N GLY A 26 -0.39 5.11 19.00
CA GLY A 26 0.05 4.21 17.93
C GLY A 26 -0.71 2.87 17.94
N ALA A 27 -1.06 2.36 19.13
CA ALA A 27 -1.83 1.13 19.26
C ALA A 27 -3.22 1.23 18.62
N GLU A 28 -3.91 2.36 18.76
CA GLU A 28 -5.21 2.59 18.11
C GLU A 28 -5.08 2.73 16.58
N ALA A 29 -3.99 3.33 16.10
CA ALA A 29 -3.71 3.41 14.67
C ALA A 29 -3.48 2.01 14.07
N ILE A 30 -2.64 1.18 14.71
CA ILE A 30 -2.44 -0.22 14.31
C ILE A 30 -3.74 -1.01 14.41
N TRP A 31 -4.47 -0.90 15.52
CA TRP A 31 -5.77 -1.57 15.67
C TRP A 31 -6.75 -1.22 14.55
N SER A 32 -6.82 0.07 14.19
CA SER A 32 -7.65 0.52 13.09
C SER A 32 -7.22 -0.12 11.76
N LEU A 33 -5.91 -0.20 11.51
CA LEU A 33 -5.37 -0.83 10.30
C LEU A 33 -5.64 -2.33 10.25
N THR A 34 -5.49 -3.05 11.36
CA THR A 34 -5.47 -4.52 11.35
C THR A 34 -6.80 -5.18 11.72
N GLN A 35 -7.65 -4.57 12.54
CA GLN A 35 -8.89 -5.22 13.02
C GLN A 35 -10.16 -4.44 12.70
N ASN A 36 -10.15 -3.12 12.74
CA ASN A 36 -11.37 -2.32 12.64
C ASN A 36 -12.11 -2.46 11.29
N TRP A 37 -11.36 -2.72 10.20
CA TRP A 37 -11.91 -2.83 8.85
C TRP A 37 -11.92 -4.28 8.31
N GLY A 38 -11.67 -5.28 9.17
CA GLY A 38 -11.68 -6.69 8.76
C GLY A 38 -10.56 -7.10 7.81
N HIS A 39 -9.44 -6.36 7.77
CA HIS A 39 -8.27 -6.75 7.00
C HIS A 39 -7.66 -8.04 7.57
N LEU A 40 -7.41 -9.02 6.70
CA LEU A 40 -6.78 -10.29 7.10
C LEU A 40 -5.25 -10.22 7.07
N SER A 41 -4.69 -9.19 6.44
CA SER A 41 -3.26 -8.94 6.34
C SER A 41 -2.96 -7.46 6.18
N VAL A 42 -1.70 -7.09 6.41
CA VAL A 42 -1.16 -5.74 6.20
C VAL A 42 0.05 -5.81 5.29
N TRP A 43 0.33 -4.70 4.61
CA TRP A 43 1.32 -4.66 3.54
C TRP A 43 2.11 -3.36 3.62
N ASP A 44 3.43 -3.47 3.53
CA ASP A 44 4.31 -2.41 3.05
C ASP A 44 4.74 -2.76 1.61
N SER A 45 5.49 -1.87 0.96
CA SER A 45 5.94 -2.07 -0.42
C SER A 45 6.90 -3.26 -0.57
N THR A 46 7.71 -3.53 0.46
CA THR A 46 8.67 -4.64 0.46
C THR A 46 7.97 -5.99 0.47
N LEU A 47 7.06 -6.21 1.41
CA LEU A 47 6.32 -7.46 1.55
C LEU A 47 5.45 -7.72 0.32
N LEU A 48 4.66 -6.71 -0.10
CA LEU A 48 3.80 -6.86 -1.29
C LEU A 48 4.64 -7.10 -2.55
N GLY A 49 5.79 -6.42 -2.68
CA GLY A 49 6.73 -6.62 -3.77
C GLY A 49 7.26 -8.06 -3.84
N ASN A 50 7.67 -8.63 -2.70
CA ASN A 50 8.11 -10.03 -2.62
C ASN A 50 7.02 -11.00 -3.07
N PHE A 51 5.79 -10.84 -2.59
CA PHE A 51 4.66 -11.69 -3.00
C PHE A 51 4.33 -11.55 -4.49
N LEU A 52 4.45 -10.35 -5.07
CA LEU A 52 4.26 -10.14 -6.51
C LEU A 52 5.33 -10.86 -7.32
N HIS A 53 6.59 -10.82 -6.89
CA HIS A 53 7.67 -11.57 -7.50
C HIS A 53 7.49 -13.09 -7.39
N GLU A 54 7.12 -13.59 -6.21
CA GLU A 54 6.81 -15.01 -5.99
C GLU A 54 5.64 -15.48 -6.88
N ALA A 55 4.67 -14.61 -7.12
CA ALA A 55 3.55 -14.86 -8.04
C ALA A 55 3.93 -14.74 -9.53
N GLY A 56 5.20 -14.44 -9.85
CA GLY A 56 5.72 -14.38 -11.20
C GLY A 56 5.49 -13.06 -11.93
N PHE A 57 5.09 -11.99 -11.24
CA PHE A 57 5.01 -10.66 -11.84
C PHE A 57 6.41 -10.06 -12.05
N VAL A 58 6.52 -9.22 -13.08
CA VAL A 58 7.73 -8.49 -13.46
C VAL A 58 7.50 -6.98 -13.38
N ASN A 59 8.58 -6.20 -13.46
CA ASN A 59 8.55 -4.73 -13.36
C ASN A 59 7.80 -4.23 -12.11
N VAL A 60 7.96 -4.96 -11.01
CA VAL A 60 7.35 -4.63 -9.72
C VAL A 60 8.01 -3.40 -9.13
N ARG A 61 7.22 -2.36 -8.81
CA ARG A 61 7.72 -1.15 -8.16
C ARG A 61 6.60 -0.44 -7.40
N GLU A 62 6.99 0.29 -6.36
CA GLU A 62 6.12 1.27 -5.73
C GLU A 62 5.94 2.48 -6.67
N VAL A 63 4.73 3.04 -6.70
CA VAL A 63 4.39 4.24 -7.47
C VAL A 63 3.52 5.18 -6.64
N ASP A 64 3.45 6.44 -7.04
CA ASP A 64 2.60 7.42 -6.36
C ASP A 64 1.10 7.17 -6.62
N PHE A 65 0.27 7.83 -5.80
CA PHE A 65 -1.19 7.74 -5.90
C PHE A 65 -1.71 8.13 -7.29
N LEU A 66 -2.50 7.21 -7.89
CA LEU A 66 -3.01 7.30 -9.27
C LEU A 66 -1.92 7.41 -10.36
N GLU A 67 -0.68 7.08 -10.03
CA GLU A 67 0.40 6.93 -11.00
C GLU A 67 0.56 5.47 -11.45
N GLY A 68 1.19 5.31 -12.61
CA GLY A 68 1.35 4.02 -13.28
C GLY A 68 1.18 4.12 -14.79
N THR A 69 1.63 3.08 -15.47
CA THR A 69 1.79 3.03 -16.94
C THR A 69 0.47 2.71 -17.65
N ASP A 70 -0.37 1.84 -17.07
CA ASP A 70 -1.69 1.50 -17.63
C ASP A 70 -2.82 2.29 -16.96
N LYS A 71 -3.20 3.42 -17.57
CA LYS A 71 -4.26 4.28 -17.04
C LYS A 71 -5.66 3.63 -17.02
N ARG A 72 -5.87 2.48 -17.68
CA ARG A 72 -7.19 1.80 -17.72
C ARG A 72 -7.56 1.15 -16.38
N ILE A 73 -6.54 0.73 -15.61
CA ILE A 73 -6.71 -0.01 -14.35
C ILE A 73 -6.52 0.86 -13.10
N ILE A 74 -6.08 2.10 -13.27
CA ILE A 74 -5.84 3.03 -12.18
C ILE A 74 -7.15 3.74 -11.81
N LYS A 75 -7.81 3.25 -10.76
CA LYS A 75 -9.03 3.84 -10.20
C LYS A 75 -9.02 3.69 -8.68
N ASP A 76 -9.15 4.78 -7.97
CA ASP A 76 -9.31 4.78 -6.51
C ASP A 76 -10.01 6.07 -6.05
N ASN A 77 -10.24 6.21 -4.75
CA ASN A 77 -10.86 7.33 -4.10
C ASN A 77 -9.79 8.27 -3.52
N GLU A 78 -9.80 9.55 -3.94
CA GLU A 78 -8.86 10.58 -3.47
C GLU A 78 -8.80 10.68 -1.93
N ARG A 79 -9.90 10.38 -1.22
CA ARG A 79 -9.95 10.40 0.25
C ARG A 79 -9.00 9.39 0.90
N ARG A 80 -8.55 8.37 0.17
CA ARG A 80 -7.64 7.32 0.65
C ARG A 80 -6.18 7.60 0.35
N ARG A 81 -5.88 8.61 -0.48
CA ARG A 81 -4.52 8.94 -0.93
C ARG A 81 -3.49 8.97 0.18
N TRP A 82 -3.84 9.59 1.31
CA TRP A 82 -2.94 9.78 2.43
C TRP A 82 -2.47 8.47 3.08
N GLU A 83 -3.25 7.39 2.99
CA GLU A 83 -2.94 6.10 3.60
C GLU A 83 -2.64 4.99 2.59
N SER A 84 -2.89 5.18 1.29
CA SER A 84 -2.78 4.10 0.31
C SER A 84 -1.33 3.73 -0.04
N LEU A 85 -1.07 2.43 -0.14
CA LEU A 85 0.08 1.81 -0.82
C LEU A 85 -0.30 1.52 -2.28
N TYR A 86 0.56 1.91 -3.21
CA TYR A 86 0.42 1.71 -4.65
C TYR A 86 1.62 0.95 -5.20
N MET A 87 1.35 -0.21 -5.78
CA MET A 87 2.36 -1.03 -6.45
C MET A 87 1.94 -1.24 -7.89
N GLU A 88 2.85 -0.98 -8.82
CA GLU A 88 2.73 -1.37 -10.22
C GLU A 88 3.47 -2.69 -10.44
N ALA A 89 2.86 -3.60 -11.21
CA ALA A 89 3.45 -4.86 -11.62
C ALA A 89 2.83 -5.32 -12.93
N GLN A 90 3.57 -6.11 -13.72
CA GLN A 90 3.15 -6.58 -15.03
C GLN A 90 3.22 -8.10 -15.10
N LYS A 91 2.27 -8.73 -15.81
CA LYS A 91 2.44 -10.14 -16.19
C LYS A 91 3.61 -10.25 -17.16
N PRO A 92 4.45 -11.29 -17.04
CA PRO A 92 5.50 -11.54 -18.02
C PRO A 92 4.86 -11.75 -19.39
N GLN A 93 5.48 -11.22 -20.45
CA GLN A 93 5.06 -11.54 -21.80
C GLN A 93 5.44 -13.00 -22.08
N GLU A 94 4.49 -13.81 -22.54
CA GLU A 94 4.81 -15.11 -23.11
C GLU A 94 5.61 -14.86 -24.39
N THR A 95 6.90 -15.18 -24.40
CA THR A 95 7.64 -15.27 -25.64
C THR A 95 7.20 -16.56 -26.33
N CYS A 96 6.34 -16.44 -27.35
CA CYS A 96 6.12 -17.54 -28.29
C CYS A 96 7.46 -17.84 -28.98
N ASN A 97 8.03 -19.01 -28.69
CA ASN A 97 9.12 -19.60 -29.47
C ASN A 97 8.54 -20.40 -30.64
#